data_AF-A0A813BGY7-F1
#
_entry.id   AF-A0A813BGY7-F1
#
_cell.length_a   1.000
_cell.length_b   1.000
_cell.length_c   1.000
_cell.angle_alpha   90.00
_cell.angle_beta   90.00
_cell.angle_gamma   90.00
#
_symmetry.space_group_name_H-M   'P 1'
#
loop_
_entity.id
_entity.type
_entity.pdbx_description
1 polymer ?
#
loop_
_entity_poly.entity_id
_entity_poly.type
_entity_poly.pdbx_seq_one_letter_code
_entity_poly.pdbx_strand_id
1 'polypeptide(L)'
;SEDDEISWLGAIRFVGKKPLQQACVTVNGHLVIGGEPDGMPDANIQFDSCHNEGMLSFGGALHVDGLTMRSGFVMIQDSSSAGGGGLYIRGNGLHQTGGKVLLKDCGSDGSGGGLRIDSDDGFQQDAGDISCIGCAAAQYGGCMAINGRTYIAGSIDVKNCSADSGGAVSVLGALESLGLMEFAWCTARAGGGALRVESRLIQHAGSMKFRSCTATEDGGAMNLDKSLTATGTMEFYACHADGDGGAIKLHGNLFQLADGNMSFALCTARRGGAVAARGLEASGTMEFKQCHADDSGGAAVVETDFDQKAGRADFKSCTAGNGGALVVRGDLVCDGLCSIESCHAEGSALEVSGEIRVPDLPTDCPDGVLDLTGMLYVVDWISFFHGNCKIRGTGATVLIKEPLVVEGAVEFLGIITFIGLSPMEQACVTVQGNVTIGGTSDEANILFTDCHNQDNTSAGGALHIVEGLTVVSGVLEIERSSSVKGGGGVYIDNGNLRQVGGRLLFNASTSEDNGGGLLIGKGSLVQADGQISCHKCSAKRGGCLALNGADNYSLQTNGSIEAESCTAAAGAGSQSFCSCRTDSVV
;
A
#
# COMPACT_ATOMS: atom_id res chain seq x y z
N SER A 1 -15.98 34.20 -38.55
CA SER A 1 -17.37 33.84 -38.90
C SER A 1 -17.65 32.46 -38.30
N GLU A 2 -18.87 31.95 -38.32
CA GLU A 2 -19.22 30.66 -37.70
C GLU A 2 -18.49 29.44 -38.32
N ASP A 3 -17.80 29.61 -39.45
CA ASP A 3 -16.99 28.58 -40.13
C ASP A 3 -15.48 28.89 -40.20
N ASP A 4 -14.99 29.98 -39.58
CA ASP A 4 -13.58 30.38 -39.73
C ASP A 4 -12.68 29.79 -38.64
N GLU A 5 -11.74 28.96 -39.07
CA GLU A 5 -10.52 28.66 -38.32
C GLU A 5 -9.68 29.93 -38.18
N ILE A 6 -9.41 30.36 -36.94
CA ILE A 6 -8.52 31.49 -36.67
C ILE A 6 -7.16 30.94 -36.28
N SER A 7 -6.13 31.23 -37.08
CA SER A 7 -4.75 30.88 -36.75
C SER A 7 -4.01 32.03 -36.08
N TRP A 8 -3.36 31.76 -34.95
CA TRP A 8 -2.43 32.68 -34.29
C TRP A 8 -0.99 32.26 -34.54
N LEU A 9 -0.26 33.16 -35.20
CA LEU A 9 1.15 33.01 -35.55
C LEU A 9 1.96 34.13 -34.87
N GLY A 10 3.05 33.76 -34.19
CA GLY A 10 3.96 34.70 -33.53
C GLY A 10 3.63 35.02 -32.07
N ALA A 11 4.30 36.05 -31.54
CA ALA A 11 4.26 36.38 -30.13
C ALA A 11 3.31 37.53 -29.80
N ILE A 12 2.45 37.34 -28.80
CA ILE A 12 1.53 38.37 -28.31
C ILE A 12 1.35 38.27 -26.79
N ARG A 13 1.23 39.42 -26.12
CA ARG A 13 0.95 39.50 -24.68
C ARG A 13 -0.25 40.39 -24.41
N PHE A 14 -1.24 39.83 -23.73
CA PHE A 14 -2.41 40.52 -23.20
C PHE A 14 -2.24 40.77 -21.70
N VAL A 15 -2.55 41.98 -21.24
CA VAL A 15 -2.45 42.36 -19.83
C VAL A 15 -3.74 43.03 -19.39
N GLY A 16 -4.48 42.37 -18.50
CA GLY A 16 -5.65 42.96 -17.86
C GLY A 16 -5.21 44.09 -16.92
N LYS A 17 -5.90 45.23 -16.99
CA LYS A 17 -5.65 46.39 -16.10
C LYS A 17 -6.73 46.61 -15.06
N LYS A 18 -7.91 46.04 -15.31
CA LYS A 18 -9.10 46.08 -14.46
C LYS A 18 -9.92 44.82 -14.74
N PRO A 19 -10.77 44.40 -13.80
CA PRO A 19 -11.75 43.36 -14.07
C PRO A 19 -12.64 43.72 -15.28
N LEU A 20 -12.90 42.71 -16.10
CA LEU A 20 -13.74 42.79 -17.30
C LEU A 20 -15.08 42.09 -17.05
N GLN A 21 -16.04 42.33 -17.92
CA GLN A 21 -17.34 41.62 -17.93
C GLN A 21 -17.33 40.40 -18.88
N GLN A 22 -16.20 40.16 -19.54
CA GLN A 22 -15.95 39.06 -20.47
C GLN A 22 -14.45 38.69 -20.43
N ALA A 23 -14.05 37.60 -21.08
CA ALA A 23 -12.65 37.20 -21.18
C ALA A 23 -11.79 38.32 -21.81
N CYS A 24 -10.49 38.35 -21.49
CA CYS A 24 -9.54 39.25 -22.17
C CYS A 24 -9.59 39.08 -23.70
N VAL A 25 -9.73 37.84 -24.16
CA VAL A 25 -9.99 37.52 -25.57
C VAL A 25 -11.09 36.46 -25.66
N THR A 26 -12.08 36.73 -26.52
CA THR A 26 -13.12 35.77 -26.91
C THR A 26 -13.00 35.48 -28.40
N VAL A 27 -12.95 34.21 -28.77
CA VAL A 27 -12.99 33.73 -30.15
C VAL A 27 -14.24 32.88 -30.32
N ASN A 28 -15.22 33.41 -31.06
CA ASN A 28 -16.42 32.65 -31.45
C ASN A 28 -16.07 31.81 -32.68
N GLY A 29 -15.44 30.65 -32.45
CA GLY A 29 -14.91 29.76 -33.48
C GLY A 29 -13.73 28.93 -32.99
N HIS A 30 -13.13 28.19 -33.93
CA HIS A 30 -11.98 27.31 -33.65
C HIS A 30 -10.67 28.08 -33.73
N LEU A 31 -9.91 28.10 -32.63
CA LEU A 31 -8.60 28.74 -32.57
C LEU A 31 -7.49 27.71 -32.83
N VAL A 32 -6.55 28.04 -33.69
CA VAL A 32 -5.34 27.24 -33.95
C VAL A 32 -4.10 28.02 -33.53
N ILE A 33 -3.30 27.43 -32.65
CA ILE A 33 -2.06 27.99 -32.13
C ILE A 33 -0.87 27.21 -32.68
N GLY A 34 0.05 27.93 -33.32
CA GLY A 34 1.22 27.35 -33.99
C GLY A 34 0.94 27.05 -35.46
N GLY A 35 2.00 27.04 -36.26
CA GLY A 35 1.91 26.77 -37.69
C GLY A 35 2.12 25.30 -38.05
N GLU A 36 2.00 24.98 -39.33
CA GLU A 36 2.36 23.66 -39.84
C GLU A 36 3.86 23.35 -39.66
N PRO A 37 4.24 22.07 -39.64
CA PRO A 37 5.64 21.64 -39.46
C PRO A 37 6.64 22.25 -40.47
N ASP A 38 6.18 22.81 -41.59
CA ASP A 38 7.01 23.35 -42.68
C ASP A 38 7.49 24.81 -42.47
N GLY A 39 7.95 25.15 -41.26
CA GLY A 39 8.78 26.34 -41.03
C GLY A 39 8.04 27.64 -40.68
N MET A 40 6.80 27.56 -40.19
CA MET A 40 6.16 28.72 -39.55
C MET A 40 6.71 28.98 -38.15
N PRO A 41 6.81 30.24 -37.71
CA PRO A 41 7.35 30.58 -36.40
C PRO A 41 6.42 30.10 -35.28
N ASP A 42 7.02 29.62 -34.19
CA ASP A 42 6.28 29.24 -32.97
C ASP A 42 5.46 30.40 -32.41
N ALA A 43 4.21 30.13 -32.07
CA ALA A 43 3.34 31.08 -31.40
C ALA A 43 3.73 31.21 -29.92
N ASN A 44 3.80 32.42 -29.38
CA ASN A 44 4.04 32.65 -27.95
C ASN A 44 3.00 33.63 -27.40
N ILE A 45 1.97 33.09 -26.77
CA ILE A 45 0.82 33.85 -26.33
C ILE A 45 0.82 33.91 -24.81
N GLN A 46 0.83 35.13 -24.27
CA GLN A 46 0.80 35.35 -22.83
C GLN A 46 -0.43 36.16 -22.42
N PHE A 47 -1.09 35.74 -21.34
CA PHE A 47 -2.13 36.47 -20.64
C PHE A 47 -1.73 36.70 -19.18
N ASP A 48 -1.95 37.91 -18.69
CA ASP A 48 -1.50 38.37 -17.37
C ASP A 48 -2.59 39.22 -16.70
N SER A 49 -2.99 38.85 -15.47
CA SER A 49 -3.99 39.58 -14.67
C SER A 49 -5.34 39.76 -15.36
N CYS A 50 -5.83 38.71 -16.04
CA CYS A 50 -7.10 38.72 -16.75
C CYS A 50 -8.23 38.21 -15.85
N HIS A 51 -8.98 39.13 -15.26
CA HIS A 51 -10.09 38.83 -14.35
C HIS A 51 -11.43 39.14 -15.01
N ASN A 52 -12.36 38.19 -14.99
CA ASN A 52 -13.70 38.31 -15.55
C ASN A 52 -14.75 38.18 -14.43
N GLU A 53 -15.43 39.28 -14.11
CA GLU A 53 -16.40 39.39 -13.00
C GLU A 53 -17.87 39.31 -13.46
N GLY A 54 -18.12 38.98 -14.72
CA GLY A 54 -19.50 38.80 -15.20
C GLY A 54 -20.20 37.64 -14.47
N MET A 55 -21.50 37.75 -14.17
CA MET A 55 -22.25 36.67 -13.49
C MET A 55 -22.30 35.34 -14.26
N LEU A 56 -22.10 35.38 -15.58
CA LEU A 56 -22.01 34.20 -16.47
C LEU A 56 -20.66 34.18 -17.18
N SER A 57 -19.62 34.62 -16.48
CA SER A 57 -18.27 34.76 -17.03
C SER A 57 -17.60 33.41 -17.23
N PHE A 58 -17.27 33.12 -18.48
CA PHE A 58 -16.43 31.98 -18.84
C PHE A 58 -15.13 32.48 -19.45
N GLY A 59 -14.00 31.91 -19.00
CA GLY A 59 -12.67 32.32 -19.41
C GLY A 59 -12.26 33.64 -18.76
N GLY A 60 -11.25 33.63 -17.90
CA GLY A 60 -10.65 34.89 -17.43
C GLY A 60 -9.82 35.51 -18.54
N ALA A 61 -8.86 34.74 -19.04
CA ALA A 61 -7.96 35.15 -20.12
C ALA A 61 -8.52 34.87 -21.51
N LEU A 62 -8.93 33.63 -21.77
CA LEU A 62 -9.27 33.17 -23.11
C LEU A 62 -10.54 32.32 -23.09
N HIS A 63 -11.50 32.66 -23.95
CA HIS A 63 -12.70 31.88 -24.23
C HIS A 63 -12.75 31.55 -25.71
N VAL A 64 -12.83 30.25 -26.06
CA VAL A 64 -12.89 29.75 -27.45
C VAL A 64 -13.93 28.64 -27.60
N ASP A 65 -14.45 28.43 -28.81
CA ASP A 65 -15.36 27.30 -29.15
C ASP A 65 -14.62 26.03 -29.59
N GLY A 66 -13.29 26.07 -29.62
CA GLY A 66 -12.42 24.95 -29.94
C GLY A 66 -10.99 25.41 -30.00
N LEU A 67 -10.06 24.56 -29.59
CA LEU A 67 -8.63 24.89 -29.60
C LEU A 67 -7.81 23.75 -30.18
N THR A 68 -7.06 24.02 -31.24
CA THR A 68 -5.96 23.16 -31.67
C THR A 68 -4.63 23.81 -31.35
N MET A 69 -3.76 23.10 -30.64
CA MET A 69 -2.39 23.53 -30.38
C MET A 69 -1.41 22.59 -31.08
N ARG A 70 -0.70 23.12 -32.09
CA ARG A 70 0.29 22.37 -32.88
C ARG A 70 1.71 22.58 -32.36
N SER A 71 2.05 23.82 -32.03
CA SER A 71 3.36 24.21 -31.50
C SER A 71 3.25 25.45 -30.61
N GLY A 72 4.39 25.97 -30.17
CA GLY A 72 4.46 27.22 -29.42
C GLY A 72 4.22 27.09 -27.92
N PHE A 73 3.99 28.24 -27.29
CA PHE A 73 3.84 28.40 -25.85
C PHE A 73 2.63 29.28 -25.53
N VAL A 74 1.73 28.77 -24.69
CA VAL A 74 0.62 29.54 -24.13
C VAL A 74 0.82 29.65 -22.64
N MET A 75 0.92 30.87 -22.13
CA MET A 75 1.02 31.14 -20.70
C MET A 75 -0.15 31.99 -20.24
N ILE A 76 -0.88 31.51 -19.24
CA ILE A 76 -1.93 32.26 -18.57
C ILE A 76 -1.57 32.32 -17.10
N GLN A 77 -1.46 33.52 -16.56
CA GLN A 77 -1.14 33.71 -15.15
C GLN A 77 -2.07 34.71 -14.47
N ASP A 78 -2.29 34.51 -13.17
CA ASP A 78 -3.04 35.44 -12.31
C ASP A 78 -4.41 35.80 -12.90
N SER A 79 -5.14 34.82 -13.38
CA SER A 79 -6.40 35.03 -14.10
C SER A 79 -7.57 34.39 -13.38
N SER A 80 -8.75 34.99 -13.45
CA SER A 80 -9.92 34.44 -12.76
C SER A 80 -11.24 34.68 -13.49
N SER A 81 -12.21 33.79 -13.25
CA SER A 81 -13.57 33.86 -13.79
C SER A 81 -14.55 32.98 -13.01
N ALA A 82 -15.85 33.04 -13.29
CA ALA A 82 -16.81 32.11 -12.71
C ALA A 82 -16.61 30.65 -13.21
N GLY A 83 -16.00 30.44 -14.39
CA GLY A 83 -15.70 29.11 -14.93
C GLY A 83 -14.55 29.14 -15.94
N GLY A 84 -13.54 28.27 -15.77
CA GLY A 84 -12.33 28.33 -16.59
C GLY A 84 -11.51 29.58 -16.25
N GLY A 85 -10.91 29.63 -15.07
CA GLY A 85 -10.29 30.84 -14.52
C GLY A 85 -9.24 31.45 -15.45
N GLY A 86 -8.43 30.61 -16.10
CA GLY A 86 -7.58 31.01 -17.21
C GLY A 86 -8.27 30.84 -18.57
N LEU A 87 -8.43 29.58 -18.98
CA LEU A 87 -8.91 29.17 -20.30
C LEU A 87 -10.25 28.46 -20.19
N TYR A 88 -11.22 28.89 -20.99
CA TYR A 88 -12.49 28.19 -21.16
C TYR A 88 -12.68 27.79 -22.62
N ILE A 89 -12.93 26.51 -22.84
CA ILE A 89 -13.17 25.93 -24.15
C ILE A 89 -14.58 25.36 -24.14
N ARG A 90 -15.43 25.91 -25.00
CA ARG A 90 -16.76 25.37 -25.31
C ARG A 90 -16.64 24.55 -26.60
N GLY A 91 -17.63 23.72 -26.95
CA GLY A 91 -17.79 23.26 -28.33
C GLY A 91 -16.87 22.10 -28.71
N ASN A 92 -15.88 22.32 -29.57
CA ASN A 92 -15.08 21.28 -30.25
C ASN A 92 -13.86 20.79 -29.45
N GLY A 93 -13.82 21.05 -28.14
CA GLY A 93 -12.78 20.54 -27.25
C GLY A 93 -11.38 21.11 -27.49
N LEU A 94 -10.38 20.45 -26.89
CA LEU A 94 -8.96 20.77 -27.03
C LEU A 94 -8.24 19.63 -27.74
N HIS A 95 -7.57 19.93 -28.85
CA HIS A 95 -6.66 19.02 -29.54
C HIS A 95 -5.23 19.54 -29.51
N GLN A 96 -4.37 18.91 -28.73
CA GLN A 96 -2.96 19.26 -28.61
C GLN A 96 -2.07 18.22 -29.30
N THR A 97 -1.35 18.63 -30.35
CA THR A 97 -0.38 17.80 -31.08
C THR A 97 1.07 18.22 -30.81
N GLY A 98 1.27 19.26 -29.99
CA GLY A 98 2.59 19.73 -29.57
C GLY A 98 2.52 21.01 -28.73
N GLY A 99 3.66 21.67 -28.59
CA GLY A 99 3.81 22.91 -27.83
C GLY A 99 3.59 22.76 -26.31
N LYS A 100 3.51 23.88 -25.61
CA LYS A 100 3.42 23.92 -24.14
C LYS A 100 2.36 24.90 -23.64
N VAL A 101 1.50 24.45 -22.73
CA VAL A 101 0.56 25.29 -21.98
C VAL A 101 1.01 25.41 -20.54
N LEU A 102 1.12 26.64 -20.02
CA LEU A 102 1.37 26.93 -18.61
C LEU A 102 0.21 27.75 -18.06
N LEU A 103 -0.42 27.23 -17.01
CA LEU A 103 -1.49 27.85 -16.26
C LEU A 103 -0.98 28.12 -14.84
N LYS A 104 -0.96 29.37 -14.40
CA LYS A 104 -0.34 29.71 -13.12
C LYS A 104 -1.21 30.63 -12.29
N ASP A 105 -1.41 30.30 -11.02
CA ASP A 105 -2.14 31.13 -10.06
C ASP A 105 -3.52 31.57 -10.60
N CYS A 106 -4.22 30.66 -11.28
CA CYS A 106 -5.53 30.94 -11.87
C CYS A 106 -6.66 30.44 -10.96
N GLY A 107 -7.76 31.20 -10.88
CA GLY A 107 -8.85 30.95 -9.93
C GLY A 107 -10.23 30.86 -10.59
N SER A 108 -11.09 29.95 -10.13
CA SER A 108 -12.49 29.91 -10.55
C SER A 108 -13.47 29.72 -9.40
N ASP A 109 -14.57 30.50 -9.40
CA ASP A 109 -15.68 30.31 -8.46
C ASP A 109 -16.54 29.06 -8.78
N GLY A 110 -16.26 28.41 -9.91
CA GLY A 110 -16.92 27.19 -10.36
C GLY A 110 -15.91 26.06 -10.54
N SER A 111 -15.60 25.75 -11.80
CA SER A 111 -14.76 24.59 -12.16
C SER A 111 -13.64 24.99 -13.11
N GLY A 112 -12.50 24.32 -12.99
CA GLY A 112 -11.34 24.54 -13.86
C GLY A 112 -10.67 25.87 -13.55
N GLY A 113 -9.93 25.96 -12.45
CA GLY A 113 -9.23 27.19 -12.07
C GLY A 113 -8.24 27.64 -13.14
N GLY A 114 -7.48 26.70 -13.71
CA GLY A 114 -6.65 26.94 -14.89
C GLY A 114 -7.43 26.82 -16.21
N LEU A 115 -8.01 25.65 -16.45
CA LEU A 115 -8.63 25.26 -17.72
C LEU A 115 -9.97 24.56 -17.46
N ARG A 116 -11.01 24.99 -18.17
CA ARG A 116 -12.28 24.28 -18.26
C ARG A 116 -12.60 23.92 -19.71
N ILE A 117 -12.91 22.65 -19.94
CA ILE A 117 -13.38 22.13 -21.23
C ILE A 117 -14.82 21.67 -21.03
N ASP A 118 -15.74 22.34 -21.70
CA ASP A 118 -17.19 22.08 -21.65
C ASP A 118 -17.65 21.64 -23.04
N SER A 119 -17.30 20.40 -23.38
CA SER A 119 -17.44 19.82 -24.71
C SER A 119 -17.70 18.32 -24.59
N ASP A 120 -18.54 17.77 -25.47
CA ASP A 120 -18.69 16.32 -25.56
C ASP A 120 -17.48 15.64 -26.24
N ASP A 121 -16.76 16.37 -27.10
CA ASP A 121 -15.52 15.93 -27.77
C ASP A 121 -14.34 15.85 -26.79
N GLY A 122 -14.39 16.64 -25.71
CA GLY A 122 -13.48 16.56 -24.58
C GLY A 122 -12.05 17.04 -24.87
N PHE A 123 -11.06 16.27 -24.43
CA PHE A 123 -9.64 16.64 -24.49
C PHE A 123 -8.81 15.53 -25.15
N GLN A 124 -8.13 15.86 -26.23
CA GLN A 124 -7.18 14.97 -26.90
C GLN A 124 -5.79 15.60 -26.93
N GLN A 125 -4.82 14.97 -26.28
CA GLN A 125 -3.42 15.34 -26.34
C GLN A 125 -2.62 14.21 -26.98
N ASP A 126 -2.22 14.38 -28.23
CA ASP A 126 -1.35 13.44 -28.94
C ASP A 126 0.13 13.65 -28.56
N ALA A 127 0.51 14.89 -28.22
CA ALA A 127 1.83 15.26 -27.70
C ALA A 127 1.78 16.65 -27.02
N GLY A 128 2.93 17.12 -26.54
CA GLY A 128 3.07 18.43 -25.89
C GLY A 128 2.99 18.36 -24.37
N ASP A 129 3.13 19.53 -23.74
CA ASP A 129 3.18 19.65 -22.28
C ASP A 129 2.07 20.58 -21.76
N ILE A 130 1.43 20.20 -20.67
CA ILE A 130 0.56 21.08 -19.88
C ILE A 130 1.12 21.14 -18.45
N SER A 131 1.25 22.35 -17.91
CA SER A 131 1.61 22.56 -16.51
C SER A 131 0.63 23.49 -15.82
N CYS A 132 0.19 23.13 -14.61
CA CYS A 132 -0.59 24.03 -13.75
C CYS A 132 0.03 24.16 -12.38
N ILE A 133 0.15 25.39 -11.90
CA ILE A 133 0.78 25.69 -10.62
C ILE A 133 -0.09 26.68 -9.85
N GLY A 134 -0.50 26.33 -8.64
CA GLY A 134 -1.23 27.28 -7.78
C GLY A 134 -2.66 27.57 -8.23
N CYS A 135 -3.23 26.72 -9.09
CA CYS A 135 -4.56 26.92 -9.66
C CYS A 135 -5.65 26.43 -8.69
N ALA A 136 -6.74 27.18 -8.50
CA ALA A 136 -7.80 26.85 -7.56
C ALA A 136 -9.21 26.97 -8.17
N ALA A 137 -10.12 26.08 -7.78
CA ALA A 137 -11.53 26.12 -8.17
C ALA A 137 -12.46 25.87 -6.97
N ALA A 138 -13.64 26.47 -6.94
CA ALA A 138 -14.56 26.24 -5.82
C ALA A 138 -15.25 24.87 -5.85
N GLN A 139 -15.34 24.20 -7.02
CA GLN A 139 -16.07 22.93 -7.17
C GLN A 139 -15.19 21.80 -7.71
N TYR A 140 -14.79 21.87 -8.98
CA TYR A 140 -14.13 20.74 -9.65
C TYR A 140 -12.84 21.19 -10.32
N GLY A 141 -11.75 20.46 -10.09
CA GLY A 141 -10.51 20.66 -10.83
C GLY A 141 -9.87 22.03 -10.62
N GLY A 142 -8.98 22.16 -9.63
CA GLY A 142 -8.25 23.42 -9.41
C GLY A 142 -7.42 23.81 -10.63
N CYS A 143 -6.84 22.81 -11.29
CA CYS A 143 -6.14 22.95 -12.56
C CYS A 143 -7.09 22.77 -13.75
N MET A 144 -7.70 21.59 -13.92
CA MET A 144 -8.49 21.24 -15.09
C MET A 144 -9.85 20.64 -14.71
N ALA A 145 -10.92 21.15 -15.31
CA ALA A 145 -12.23 20.49 -15.29
C ALA A 145 -12.66 20.15 -16.72
N ILE A 146 -12.89 18.87 -16.98
CA ILE A 146 -13.17 18.36 -18.32
C ILE A 146 -14.50 17.63 -18.31
N ASN A 147 -15.46 18.16 -19.07
CA ASN A 147 -16.61 17.42 -19.55
C ASN A 147 -16.21 16.70 -20.84
N GLY A 148 -16.69 15.47 -21.05
CA GLY A 148 -16.33 14.65 -22.20
C GLY A 148 -15.15 13.70 -21.97
N ARG A 149 -14.75 12.99 -23.03
CA ARG A 149 -13.67 11.98 -22.98
C ARG A 149 -12.31 12.67 -23.00
N THR A 150 -11.35 12.09 -22.30
CA THR A 150 -10.00 12.62 -22.20
C THR A 150 -8.98 11.57 -22.63
N TYR A 151 -8.12 11.93 -23.56
CA TYR A 151 -7.01 11.14 -24.06
C TYR A 151 -5.69 11.91 -23.89
N ILE A 152 -4.71 11.29 -23.21
CA ILE A 152 -3.44 11.93 -22.85
C ILE A 152 -2.27 11.05 -23.29
N ALA A 153 -1.53 11.48 -24.31
CA ALA A 153 -0.27 10.89 -24.75
C ALA A 153 0.95 11.80 -24.50
N GLY A 154 0.74 13.07 -24.16
CA GLY A 154 1.79 14.03 -23.79
C GLY A 154 2.14 14.03 -22.30
N SER A 155 2.63 15.17 -21.81
CA SER A 155 3.01 15.36 -20.40
C SER A 155 2.05 16.31 -19.70
N ILE A 156 1.67 15.97 -18.46
CA ILE A 156 0.92 16.87 -17.56
C ILE A 156 1.61 16.94 -16.19
N ASP A 157 1.96 18.15 -15.75
CA ASP A 157 2.59 18.41 -14.44
C ASP A 157 1.74 19.41 -13.63
N VAL A 158 1.10 18.94 -12.57
CA VAL A 158 0.20 19.74 -11.73
C VAL A 158 0.70 19.85 -10.30
N LYS A 159 0.82 21.08 -9.80
CA LYS A 159 1.40 21.39 -8.49
C LYS A 159 0.57 22.39 -7.71
N ASN A 160 0.37 22.13 -6.43
CA ASN A 160 -0.29 23.06 -5.49
C ASN A 160 -1.68 23.52 -5.98
N CYS A 161 -2.48 22.61 -6.53
CA CYS A 161 -3.83 22.92 -7.00
C CYS A 161 -4.88 22.45 -5.99
N SER A 162 -5.99 23.18 -5.90
CA SER A 162 -7.06 22.85 -4.97
C SER A 162 -8.47 23.01 -5.56
N ALA A 163 -9.37 22.13 -5.13
CA ALA A 163 -10.80 22.24 -5.42
C ALA A 163 -11.66 21.54 -4.36
N ASP A 164 -12.99 21.60 -4.47
CA ASP A 164 -13.86 20.77 -3.64
C ASP A 164 -13.70 19.28 -3.97
N SER A 165 -13.56 18.95 -5.26
CA SER A 165 -13.39 17.59 -5.79
C SER A 165 -12.38 17.57 -6.93
N GLY A 166 -11.54 16.53 -6.99
CA GLY A 166 -10.49 16.43 -8.01
C GLY A 166 -9.53 17.59 -7.90
N GLY A 167 -8.82 17.71 -6.76
CA GLY A 167 -8.16 18.94 -6.33
C GLY A 167 -7.31 19.61 -7.40
N ALA A 168 -6.65 18.81 -8.25
CA ALA A 168 -6.04 19.26 -9.49
C ALA A 168 -6.97 19.09 -10.70
N VAL A 169 -7.39 17.86 -11.00
CA VAL A 169 -8.07 17.51 -12.24
C VAL A 169 -9.37 16.77 -11.94
N SER A 170 -10.45 17.18 -12.59
CA SER A 170 -11.73 16.48 -12.58
C SER A 170 -12.17 16.17 -14.00
N VAL A 171 -12.45 14.89 -14.27
CA VAL A 171 -12.93 14.40 -15.56
C VAL A 171 -14.28 13.71 -15.37
N LEU A 172 -15.34 14.27 -15.96
CA LEU A 172 -16.68 13.67 -15.88
C LEU A 172 -16.81 12.46 -16.83
N GLY A 173 -16.08 12.47 -17.94
CA GLY A 173 -16.03 11.36 -18.88
C GLY A 173 -14.99 10.29 -18.53
N ALA A 174 -14.62 9.49 -19.54
CA ALA A 174 -13.54 8.51 -19.41
C ALA A 174 -12.17 9.18 -19.58
N LEU A 175 -11.17 8.70 -18.86
CA LEU A 175 -9.79 9.14 -18.98
C LEU A 175 -8.91 7.99 -19.48
N GLU A 176 -8.26 8.18 -20.61
CA GLU A 176 -7.30 7.24 -21.20
C GLU A 176 -5.92 7.92 -21.27
N SER A 177 -4.89 7.28 -20.73
CA SER A 177 -3.56 7.88 -20.63
C SER A 177 -2.46 6.93 -21.07
N LEU A 178 -1.70 7.34 -22.08
CA LEU A 178 -0.44 6.76 -22.53
C LEU A 178 0.76 7.61 -22.10
N GLY A 179 0.51 8.85 -21.71
CA GLY A 179 1.52 9.86 -21.41
C GLY A 179 2.10 9.81 -19.99
N LEU A 180 2.71 10.93 -19.61
CA LEU A 180 3.30 11.14 -18.29
C LEU A 180 2.44 12.13 -17.51
N MET A 181 2.00 11.76 -16.32
CA MET A 181 1.25 12.66 -15.44
C MET A 181 1.89 12.69 -14.06
N GLU A 182 2.19 13.89 -13.56
CA GLU A 182 2.65 14.11 -12.19
C GLU A 182 1.73 15.10 -11.48
N PHE A 183 1.30 14.70 -10.28
CA PHE A 183 0.49 15.50 -9.38
C PHE A 183 1.21 15.62 -8.04
N ALA A 184 1.42 16.84 -7.57
CA ALA A 184 2.10 17.08 -6.31
C ALA A 184 1.40 18.14 -5.45
N TRP A 185 1.24 17.85 -4.17
CA TRP A 185 0.67 18.78 -3.17
C TRP A 185 -0.71 19.33 -3.55
N CYS A 186 -1.52 18.50 -4.18
CA CYS A 186 -2.89 18.87 -4.56
C CYS A 186 -3.87 18.50 -3.44
N THR A 187 -4.89 19.32 -3.24
CA THR A 187 -5.84 19.14 -2.14
C THR A 187 -7.30 19.19 -2.59
N ALA A 188 -8.12 18.31 -2.03
CA ALA A 188 -9.57 18.32 -2.22
C ALA A 188 -10.31 18.24 -0.88
N ARG A 189 -11.56 18.70 -0.85
CA ARG A 189 -12.44 18.45 0.31
C ARG A 189 -13.10 17.07 0.20
N ALA A 190 -13.90 16.85 -0.82
CA ALA A 190 -14.76 15.66 -0.95
C ALA A 190 -14.08 14.42 -1.57
N GLY A 191 -13.02 14.60 -2.38
CA GLY A 191 -12.22 13.46 -2.78
C GLY A 191 -11.37 13.66 -4.04
N GLY A 192 -10.44 12.73 -4.23
CA GLY A 192 -9.49 12.78 -5.33
C GLY A 192 -8.57 13.99 -5.17
N GLY A 193 -7.76 14.02 -4.10
CA GLY A 193 -6.94 15.19 -3.76
C GLY A 193 -6.13 15.74 -4.94
N ALA A 194 -5.75 14.89 -5.89
CA ALA A 194 -5.29 15.30 -7.20
C ALA A 194 -6.33 15.04 -8.31
N LEU A 195 -6.81 13.81 -8.48
CA LEU A 195 -7.56 13.39 -9.65
C LEU A 195 -8.92 12.81 -9.27
N ARG A 196 -9.99 13.30 -9.89
CA ARG A 196 -11.32 12.68 -9.86
C ARG A 196 -11.74 12.27 -11.27
N VAL A 197 -12.27 11.04 -11.41
CA VAL A 197 -12.88 10.57 -12.67
C VAL A 197 -14.22 9.89 -12.37
N GLU A 198 -15.31 10.42 -12.93
CA GLU A 198 -16.67 9.89 -12.69
C GLU A 198 -17.01 8.66 -13.55
N SER A 199 -16.17 8.36 -14.54
CA SER A 199 -16.30 7.18 -15.37
C SER A 199 -15.15 6.20 -15.12
N ARG A 200 -14.55 5.66 -16.19
CA ARG A 200 -13.40 4.76 -16.11
C ARG A 200 -12.09 5.51 -16.33
N LEU A 201 -11.03 5.05 -15.67
CA LEU A 201 -9.66 5.40 -15.97
C LEU A 201 -8.95 4.20 -16.60
N ILE A 202 -8.33 4.39 -17.76
CA ILE A 202 -7.46 3.41 -18.41
C ILE A 202 -6.05 4.00 -18.53
N GLN A 203 -5.12 3.42 -17.80
CA GLN A 203 -3.71 3.74 -17.82
C GLN A 203 -3.00 2.69 -18.70
N HIS A 204 -2.49 3.14 -19.84
CA HIS A 204 -1.73 2.36 -20.81
C HIS A 204 -0.24 2.29 -20.39
N ALA A 205 0.71 2.18 -21.33
CA ALA A 205 2.15 2.07 -21.07
C ALA A 205 2.84 3.33 -20.47
N GLY A 206 2.06 4.33 -20.03
CA GLY A 206 2.55 5.59 -19.49
C GLY A 206 2.98 5.53 -18.01
N SER A 207 3.12 6.70 -17.38
CA SER A 207 3.38 6.81 -15.94
C SER A 207 2.48 7.86 -15.28
N MET A 208 1.88 7.51 -14.15
CA MET A 208 1.17 8.45 -13.27
C MET A 208 1.83 8.51 -11.90
N LYS A 209 2.16 9.71 -11.42
CA LYS A 209 2.81 9.91 -10.12
C LYS A 209 2.01 10.87 -9.26
N PHE A 210 1.77 10.49 -8.02
CA PHE A 210 1.04 11.27 -7.03
C PHE A 210 1.90 11.43 -5.78
N ARG A 211 2.13 12.68 -5.36
CA ARG A 211 3.00 13.02 -4.24
C ARG A 211 2.32 13.97 -3.30
N SER A 212 2.15 13.55 -2.05
CA SER A 212 1.61 14.41 -0.99
C SER A 212 0.28 15.05 -1.34
N CYS A 213 -0.59 14.29 -2.01
CA CYS A 213 -1.96 14.70 -2.32
C CYS A 213 -2.87 14.36 -1.14
N THR A 214 -3.85 15.22 -0.86
CA THR A 214 -4.72 15.07 0.31
C THR A 214 -6.18 15.31 0.00
N ALA A 215 -7.07 14.51 0.59
CA ALA A 215 -8.52 14.74 0.60
C ALA A 215 -9.09 14.66 2.03
N THR A 216 -10.10 15.47 2.37
CA THR A 216 -10.75 15.38 3.70
C THR A 216 -11.86 14.33 3.78
N GLU A 217 -12.19 13.70 2.66
CA GLU A 217 -13.13 12.58 2.60
C GLU A 217 -12.38 11.40 1.98
N ASP A 218 -12.61 11.03 0.71
CA ASP A 218 -12.05 9.79 0.15
C ASP A 218 -11.00 10.01 -0.95
N GLY A 219 -10.07 9.07 -1.10
CA GLY A 219 -9.15 9.05 -2.24
C GLY A 219 -8.14 10.20 -2.20
N GLY A 220 -7.14 10.10 -1.31
CA GLY A 220 -6.22 11.21 -1.04
C GLY A 220 -5.45 11.69 -2.28
N ALA A 221 -5.14 10.80 -3.22
CA ALA A 221 -4.68 11.17 -4.54
C ALA A 221 -5.79 11.08 -5.59
N MET A 222 -6.52 9.97 -5.61
CA MET A 222 -7.43 9.62 -6.69
C MET A 222 -8.77 9.12 -6.16
N ASN A 223 -9.87 9.64 -6.73
CA ASN A 223 -11.22 9.12 -6.49
C ASN A 223 -11.90 8.79 -7.82
N LEU A 224 -12.39 7.56 -7.93
CA LEU A 224 -12.92 6.97 -9.15
C LEU A 224 -14.28 6.32 -8.90
N ASP A 225 -15.29 6.70 -9.69
CA ASP A 225 -16.66 6.19 -9.50
C ASP A 225 -16.89 4.81 -10.11
N LYS A 226 -16.12 4.45 -11.16
CA LYS A 226 -16.28 3.15 -11.85
C LYS A 226 -15.05 2.29 -11.72
N SER A 227 -14.22 2.19 -12.76
CA SER A 227 -13.13 1.23 -12.83
C SER A 227 -11.80 1.88 -13.13
N LEU A 228 -10.74 1.26 -12.61
CA LEU A 228 -9.36 1.55 -12.97
C LEU A 228 -8.79 0.35 -13.74
N THR A 229 -8.25 0.57 -14.93
CA THR A 229 -7.41 -0.42 -15.62
C THR A 229 -6.01 0.14 -15.77
N ALA A 230 -4.97 -0.58 -15.32
CA ALA A 230 -3.59 -0.12 -15.44
C ALA A 230 -2.67 -1.17 -16.05
N THR A 231 -1.83 -0.73 -16.99
CA THR A 231 -0.83 -1.56 -17.71
C THR A 231 0.58 -0.95 -17.68
N GLY A 232 0.73 0.30 -17.26
CA GLY A 232 2.00 0.97 -17.06
C GLY A 232 2.27 1.22 -15.58
N THR A 233 3.00 2.30 -15.26
CA THR A 233 3.49 2.55 -13.90
C THR A 233 2.65 3.59 -13.17
N MET A 234 2.16 3.27 -11.97
CA MET A 234 1.51 4.22 -11.07
C MET A 234 2.23 4.27 -9.73
N GLU A 235 2.64 5.47 -9.29
CA GLU A 235 3.35 5.69 -8.03
C GLU A 235 2.55 6.65 -7.13
N PHE A 236 2.32 6.24 -5.89
CA PHE A 236 1.65 7.03 -4.87
C PHE A 236 2.54 7.13 -3.65
N TYR A 237 2.89 8.37 -3.27
CA TYR A 237 3.79 8.64 -2.16
C TYR A 237 3.21 9.68 -1.21
N ALA A 238 3.09 9.31 0.06
CA ALA A 238 2.63 10.18 1.14
C ALA A 238 1.25 10.81 0.88
N CYS A 239 0.35 10.07 0.24
CA CYS A 239 -1.03 10.51 0.00
C CYS A 239 -1.92 10.24 1.21
N HIS A 240 -2.87 11.13 1.48
CA HIS A 240 -3.69 11.07 2.71
C HIS A 240 -5.17 11.34 2.45
N ALA A 241 -6.04 10.55 3.09
CA ALA A 241 -7.48 10.79 3.15
C ALA A 241 -7.98 10.67 4.60
N ASP A 242 -8.93 11.51 5.05
CA ASP A 242 -9.56 11.29 6.38
C ASP A 242 -10.60 10.14 6.33
N GLY A 243 -11.08 9.79 5.14
CA GLY A 243 -12.02 8.71 4.87
C GLY A 243 -11.31 7.44 4.36
N ASP A 244 -11.71 6.95 3.21
CA ASP A 244 -11.23 5.70 2.65
C ASP A 244 -10.20 5.91 1.53
N GLY A 245 -9.18 5.04 1.46
CA GLY A 245 -8.23 5.00 0.35
C GLY A 245 -7.25 6.16 0.36
N GLY A 246 -6.18 6.07 1.15
CA GLY A 246 -5.25 7.19 1.34
C GLY A 246 -4.58 7.64 0.06
N ALA A 247 -4.37 6.71 -0.88
CA ALA A 247 -4.06 7.01 -2.26
C ALA A 247 -5.30 6.95 -3.16
N ILE A 248 -5.98 5.80 -3.22
CA ILE A 248 -7.06 5.54 -4.18
C ILE A 248 -8.33 5.13 -3.44
N LYS A 249 -9.43 5.86 -3.69
CA LYS A 249 -10.79 5.36 -3.49
C LYS A 249 -11.39 4.99 -4.84
N LEU A 250 -11.94 3.79 -4.91
CA LEU A 250 -12.58 3.26 -6.12
C LEU A 250 -13.93 2.62 -5.75
N HIS A 251 -15.02 3.17 -6.28
CA HIS A 251 -16.37 2.64 -6.04
C HIS A 251 -16.68 1.37 -6.86
N GLY A 252 -15.93 1.10 -7.92
CA GLY A 252 -15.97 -0.18 -8.65
C GLY A 252 -14.65 -0.96 -8.54
N ASN A 253 -14.22 -1.53 -9.66
CA ASN A 253 -13.16 -2.56 -9.65
C ASN A 253 -11.82 -2.02 -10.19
N LEU A 254 -10.74 -2.42 -9.52
CA LEU A 254 -9.37 -2.18 -9.96
C LEU A 254 -8.89 -3.41 -10.74
N PHE A 255 -8.43 -3.20 -11.96
CA PHE A 255 -7.87 -4.22 -12.83
C PHE A 255 -6.44 -3.84 -13.20
N GLN A 256 -5.45 -4.50 -12.60
CA GLN A 256 -4.06 -4.36 -13.01
C GLN A 256 -3.70 -5.52 -13.94
N LEU A 257 -3.31 -5.19 -15.17
CA LEU A 257 -2.88 -6.18 -16.16
C LEU A 257 -1.40 -6.54 -15.95
N ALA A 258 -0.94 -7.62 -16.60
CA ALA A 258 0.33 -8.29 -16.30
C ALA A 258 1.58 -7.39 -16.36
N ASP A 259 1.57 -6.35 -17.20
CA ASP A 259 2.70 -5.43 -17.36
C ASP A 259 2.63 -4.19 -16.44
N GLY A 260 1.52 -4.05 -15.68
CA GLY A 260 1.29 -2.91 -14.80
C GLY A 260 2.12 -2.99 -13.52
N ASN A 261 2.65 -1.85 -13.07
CA ASN A 261 3.34 -1.70 -11.79
C ASN A 261 2.66 -0.60 -10.97
N MET A 262 2.21 -0.95 -9.76
CA MET A 262 1.67 0.01 -8.79
C MET A 262 2.50 -0.01 -7.53
N SER A 263 2.93 1.17 -7.07
CA SER A 263 3.66 1.34 -5.81
C SER A 263 2.95 2.34 -4.93
N PHE A 264 2.71 1.96 -3.68
CA PHE A 264 2.10 2.77 -2.64
C PHE A 264 3.05 2.85 -1.46
N ALA A 265 3.42 4.06 -1.06
CA ALA A 265 4.34 4.27 0.04
C ALA A 265 3.86 5.41 0.96
N LEU A 266 3.86 5.16 2.26
CA LEU A 266 3.51 6.14 3.30
C LEU A 266 2.10 6.73 3.13
N CYS A 267 1.19 5.97 2.53
CA CYS A 267 -0.21 6.40 2.37
C CYS A 267 -0.99 6.16 3.65
N THR A 268 -1.88 7.11 4.01
CA THR A 268 -2.66 7.02 5.24
C THR A 268 -4.14 7.30 5.03
N ALA A 269 -5.01 6.54 5.69
CA ALA A 269 -6.46 6.74 5.66
C ALA A 269 -7.15 6.26 6.95
N ARG A 270 -8.47 6.43 7.05
CA ARG A 270 -9.25 5.70 8.05
C ARG A 270 -9.39 4.22 7.67
N ARG A 271 -9.67 3.92 6.40
CA ARG A 271 -9.75 2.54 5.88
C ARG A 271 -9.01 2.41 4.56
N GLY A 272 -8.27 1.32 4.37
CA GLY A 272 -7.49 1.09 3.16
C GLY A 272 -6.38 2.13 3.05
N GLY A 273 -5.35 2.00 3.88
CA GLY A 273 -4.34 3.05 4.08
C GLY A 273 -3.74 3.58 2.77
N ALA A 274 -3.60 2.72 1.76
CA ALA A 274 -3.40 3.13 0.38
C ALA A 274 -4.66 3.00 -0.49
N VAL A 275 -5.30 1.84 -0.51
CA VAL A 275 -6.37 1.52 -1.48
C VAL A 275 -7.64 1.07 -0.77
N ALA A 276 -8.77 1.68 -1.15
CA ALA A 276 -10.10 1.18 -0.84
C ALA A 276 -10.87 0.97 -2.14
N ALA A 277 -11.19 -0.29 -2.45
CA ALA A 277 -11.85 -0.67 -3.70
C ALA A 277 -12.98 -1.66 -3.47
N ARG A 278 -13.93 -1.74 -4.41
CA ARG A 278 -14.95 -2.78 -4.38
C ARG A 278 -14.31 -4.15 -4.65
N GLY A 279 -13.64 -4.30 -5.78
CA GLY A 279 -12.90 -5.51 -6.14
C GLY A 279 -11.51 -5.16 -6.65
N LEU A 280 -10.56 -6.07 -6.47
CA LEU A 280 -9.17 -5.88 -6.88
C LEU A 280 -8.67 -7.12 -7.61
N GLU A 281 -8.42 -6.99 -8.91
CA GLU A 281 -7.79 -8.01 -9.73
C GLU A 281 -6.43 -7.51 -10.21
N ALA A 282 -5.38 -8.29 -9.98
CA ALA A 282 -4.02 -7.93 -10.36
C ALA A 282 -3.27 -9.10 -10.98
N SER A 283 -2.61 -8.81 -12.09
CA SER A 283 -1.69 -9.72 -12.79
C SER A 283 -0.27 -9.19 -12.84
N GLY A 284 -0.06 -7.91 -12.49
CA GLY A 284 1.22 -7.22 -12.51
C GLY A 284 1.88 -7.18 -11.13
N THR A 285 2.68 -6.13 -10.88
CA THR A 285 3.31 -5.92 -9.55
C THR A 285 2.56 -4.85 -8.77
N MET A 286 2.12 -5.17 -7.55
CA MET A 286 1.64 -4.21 -6.57
C MET A 286 2.53 -4.25 -5.34
N GLU A 287 3.00 -3.09 -4.91
CA GLU A 287 3.80 -2.97 -3.70
C GLU A 287 3.22 -1.92 -2.76
N PHE A 288 2.98 -2.32 -1.52
CA PHE A 288 2.50 -1.47 -0.44
C PHE A 288 3.56 -1.41 0.65
N LYS A 289 4.02 -0.20 0.97
CA LYS A 289 5.10 0.04 1.94
C LYS A 289 4.68 1.07 2.97
N GLN A 290 4.73 0.68 4.25
CA GLN A 290 4.52 1.60 5.37
C GLN A 290 3.21 2.40 5.26
N CYS A 291 2.16 1.74 4.75
CA CYS A 291 0.82 2.30 4.68
C CYS A 291 0.12 2.12 6.02
N HIS A 292 -0.73 3.08 6.39
CA HIS A 292 -1.42 3.08 7.67
C HIS A 292 -2.91 3.33 7.51
N ALA A 293 -3.74 2.56 8.22
CA ALA A 293 -5.17 2.83 8.36
C ALA A 293 -5.55 2.95 9.85
N ASP A 294 -6.38 3.93 10.22
CA ASP A 294 -6.81 4.04 11.63
C ASP A 294 -7.72 2.88 12.05
N ASP A 295 -8.57 2.38 11.14
CA ASP A 295 -9.57 1.35 11.42
C ASP A 295 -9.24 0.00 10.74
N SER A 296 -9.18 -0.07 9.41
CA SER A 296 -9.05 -1.36 8.72
C SER A 296 -8.21 -1.32 7.44
N GLY A 297 -7.47 -2.40 7.19
CA GLY A 297 -6.69 -2.64 5.96
C GLY A 297 -5.55 -1.64 5.80
N GLY A 298 -4.45 -1.86 6.51
CA GLY A 298 -3.36 -0.87 6.59
C GLY A 298 -2.76 -0.53 5.24
N ALA A 299 -2.74 -1.48 4.31
CA ALA A 299 -2.50 -1.22 2.89
C ALA A 299 -3.80 -1.08 2.12
N ALA A 300 -4.67 -2.09 2.19
CA ALA A 300 -5.84 -2.18 1.32
C ALA A 300 -7.07 -2.76 2.02
N VAL A 301 -8.24 -2.24 1.64
CA VAL A 301 -9.56 -2.81 1.93
C VAL A 301 -10.27 -3.12 0.63
N VAL A 302 -10.74 -4.36 0.48
CA VAL A 302 -11.48 -4.85 -0.69
C VAL A 302 -12.84 -5.39 -0.24
N GLU A 303 -13.92 -4.81 -0.77
CA GLU A 303 -15.30 -5.12 -0.36
C GLU A 303 -15.86 -6.42 -0.95
N THR A 304 -15.27 -6.89 -2.04
CA THR A 304 -15.55 -8.19 -2.66
C THR A 304 -14.26 -8.97 -2.72
N ASP A 305 -13.81 -9.39 -3.90
CA ASP A 305 -12.73 -10.34 -4.06
C ASP A 305 -11.40 -9.63 -4.36
N PHE A 306 -10.33 -10.18 -3.82
CA PHE A 306 -8.96 -9.88 -4.20
C PHE A 306 -8.41 -11.06 -4.99
N ASP A 307 -8.05 -10.85 -6.26
CA ASP A 307 -7.57 -11.88 -7.17
C ASP A 307 -6.21 -11.48 -7.76
N GLN A 308 -5.13 -12.05 -7.22
CA GLN A 308 -3.80 -11.98 -7.78
C GLN A 308 -3.58 -13.15 -8.75
N LYS A 309 -4.00 -13.00 -10.01
CA LYS A 309 -3.92 -14.06 -11.04
C LYS A 309 -2.50 -14.42 -11.48
N ALA A 310 -1.61 -13.44 -11.49
CA ALA A 310 -0.21 -13.56 -11.93
C ALA A 310 0.61 -12.46 -11.28
N GLY A 311 1.93 -12.41 -11.50
CA GLY A 311 2.75 -11.31 -10.99
C GLY A 311 2.96 -11.38 -9.48
N ARG A 312 2.96 -10.22 -8.81
CA ARG A 312 3.37 -10.09 -7.41
C ARG A 312 2.57 -9.02 -6.65
N ALA A 313 2.08 -9.36 -5.45
CA ALA A 313 1.52 -8.43 -4.48
C ALA A 313 2.34 -8.46 -3.19
N ASP A 314 2.97 -7.35 -2.84
CA ASP A 314 3.79 -7.21 -1.64
C ASP A 314 3.17 -6.23 -0.65
N PHE A 315 3.02 -6.65 0.60
CA PHE A 315 2.59 -5.81 1.70
C PHE A 315 3.70 -5.77 2.76
N LYS A 316 4.29 -4.60 2.99
CA LYS A 316 5.47 -4.44 3.84
C LYS A 316 5.26 -3.35 4.89
N SER A 317 5.34 -3.72 6.15
CA SER A 317 5.27 -2.79 7.29
C SER A 317 4.00 -1.95 7.32
N CYS A 318 2.88 -2.49 6.85
CA CYS A 318 1.58 -1.83 6.88
C CYS A 318 0.88 -2.04 8.23
N THR A 319 0.15 -1.04 8.71
CA THR A 319 -0.49 -1.11 10.03
C THR A 319 -1.95 -0.65 10.01
N ALA A 320 -2.81 -1.31 10.79
CA ALA A 320 -4.20 -0.91 10.98
C ALA A 320 -4.78 -1.28 12.35
N GLY A 321 -5.98 -0.79 12.69
CA GLY A 321 -6.75 -1.36 13.80
C GLY A 321 -7.07 -2.85 13.56
N ASN A 322 -7.58 -3.17 12.37
CA ASN A 322 -7.96 -4.52 11.92
C ASN A 322 -7.36 -4.82 10.52
N GLY A 323 -6.79 -6.01 10.32
CA GLY A 323 -6.19 -6.39 9.03
C GLY A 323 -4.98 -5.52 8.67
N GLY A 324 -3.85 -5.76 9.35
CA GLY A 324 -2.66 -4.88 9.30
C GLY A 324 -2.16 -4.57 7.89
N ALA A 325 -2.21 -5.55 6.99
CA ALA A 325 -1.98 -5.38 5.56
C ALA A 325 -3.30 -5.21 4.80
N LEU A 326 -4.13 -6.24 4.85
CA LEU A 326 -5.20 -6.45 3.87
C LEU A 326 -6.46 -6.93 4.57
N VAL A 327 -7.59 -6.33 4.20
CA VAL A 327 -8.93 -6.81 4.54
C VAL A 327 -9.69 -7.12 3.25
N VAL A 328 -10.18 -8.35 3.13
CA VAL A 328 -10.99 -8.82 2.00
C VAL A 328 -12.32 -9.35 2.52
N ARG A 329 -13.43 -8.78 2.06
CA ARG A 329 -14.78 -9.20 2.49
C ARG A 329 -15.34 -10.35 1.65
N GLY A 330 -14.82 -10.58 0.46
CA GLY A 330 -15.09 -11.74 -0.39
C GLY A 330 -13.93 -12.73 -0.37
N ASP A 331 -13.66 -13.33 -1.53
CA ASP A 331 -12.63 -14.36 -1.69
C ASP A 331 -11.23 -13.72 -1.87
N LEU A 332 -10.22 -14.35 -1.28
CA LEU A 332 -8.82 -14.06 -1.54
C LEU A 332 -8.24 -15.17 -2.43
N VAL A 333 -7.90 -14.81 -3.67
CA VAL A 333 -7.23 -15.69 -4.63
C VAL A 333 -5.81 -15.17 -4.88
N CYS A 334 -4.80 -16.01 -4.68
CA CYS A 334 -3.41 -15.70 -5.03
C CYS A 334 -2.81 -16.82 -5.85
N ASP A 335 -3.01 -16.76 -7.17
CA ASP A 335 -2.32 -17.59 -8.16
C ASP A 335 -0.89 -17.07 -8.44
N GLY A 336 -0.67 -15.78 -8.24
CA GLY A 336 0.65 -15.12 -8.27
C GLY A 336 1.37 -15.08 -6.92
N LEU A 337 2.48 -14.34 -6.85
CA LEU A 337 3.27 -14.19 -5.63
C LEU A 337 2.64 -13.15 -4.68
N CYS A 338 1.89 -13.59 -3.68
CA CYS A 338 1.45 -12.73 -2.58
C CYS A 338 2.41 -12.83 -1.39
N SER A 339 2.88 -11.71 -0.83
CA SER A 339 3.71 -11.68 0.38
C SER A 339 3.23 -10.63 1.38
N ILE A 340 3.19 -11.00 2.66
CA ILE A 340 2.87 -10.10 3.77
C ILE A 340 4.03 -10.15 4.77
N GLU A 341 4.71 -9.02 4.94
CA GLU A 341 5.93 -8.90 5.72
C GLU A 341 5.78 -7.78 6.77
N SER A 342 5.95 -8.13 8.04
CA SER A 342 5.94 -7.18 9.17
C SER A 342 4.71 -6.27 9.21
N CYS A 343 3.54 -6.76 8.80
CA CYS A 343 2.30 -6.01 8.89
C CYS A 343 1.64 -6.26 10.26
N HIS A 344 1.04 -5.21 10.84
CA HIS A 344 0.56 -5.25 12.22
C HIS A 344 -0.86 -4.71 12.37
N ALA A 345 -1.69 -5.37 13.17
CA ALA A 345 -2.96 -4.84 13.64
C ALA A 345 -3.23 -5.20 15.11
N GLU A 346 -4.29 -4.64 15.71
CA GLU A 346 -4.80 -5.15 16.99
C GLU A 346 -5.31 -6.61 16.83
N GLY A 347 -5.86 -6.92 15.65
CA GLY A 347 -6.15 -8.28 15.20
C GLY A 347 -5.02 -8.88 14.36
N SER A 348 -5.38 -9.55 13.26
CA SER A 348 -4.43 -10.19 12.35
C SER A 348 -3.84 -9.24 11.30
N ALA A 349 -2.67 -9.58 10.77
CA ALA A 349 -2.11 -8.92 9.59
C ALA A 349 -3.00 -9.07 8.34
N LEU A 350 -3.82 -10.12 8.26
CA LEU A 350 -4.71 -10.43 7.14
C LEU A 350 -6.10 -10.82 7.66
N GLU A 351 -7.15 -10.14 7.19
CA GLU A 351 -8.55 -10.49 7.51
C GLU A 351 -9.29 -10.84 6.21
N VAL A 352 -9.82 -12.07 6.11
CA VAL A 352 -10.61 -12.53 4.95
C VAL A 352 -11.93 -13.08 5.45
N SER A 353 -13.06 -12.60 4.91
CA SER A 353 -14.41 -13.07 5.28
C SER A 353 -14.94 -14.18 4.35
N GLY A 354 -14.45 -14.26 3.10
CA GLY A 354 -14.79 -15.32 2.15
C GLY A 354 -13.80 -16.49 2.16
N GLU A 355 -13.68 -17.17 1.02
CA GLU A 355 -12.75 -18.30 0.86
C GLU A 355 -11.33 -17.80 0.54
N ILE A 356 -10.33 -18.48 1.09
CA ILE A 356 -8.94 -18.29 0.72
C ILE A 356 -8.59 -19.41 -0.27
N ARG A 357 -8.34 -19.05 -1.53
CA ARG A 357 -7.87 -19.94 -2.59
C ARG A 357 -6.43 -19.59 -2.93
N VAL A 358 -5.51 -20.19 -2.20
CA VAL A 358 -4.07 -20.15 -2.53
C VAL A 358 -3.56 -21.60 -2.56
N PRO A 359 -2.42 -21.89 -3.19
CA PRO A 359 -1.91 -23.26 -3.26
C PRO A 359 -1.77 -23.88 -1.86
N ASP A 360 -2.23 -25.12 -1.73
CA ASP A 360 -2.06 -25.88 -0.50
C ASP A 360 -0.57 -26.06 -0.19
N LEU A 361 -0.22 -25.99 1.09
CA LEU A 361 1.12 -26.36 1.54
C LEU A 361 1.37 -27.83 1.15
N PRO A 362 2.47 -28.15 0.44
CA PRO A 362 2.80 -29.55 0.14
C PRO A 362 2.85 -30.36 1.43
N THR A 363 2.23 -31.54 1.44
CA THR A 363 2.16 -32.41 2.63
C THR A 363 3.33 -33.37 2.72
N ASP A 364 4.21 -33.39 1.72
CA ASP A 364 5.43 -34.17 1.70
C ASP A 364 6.67 -33.27 1.64
N CYS A 365 7.79 -33.85 2.06
CA CYS A 365 9.10 -33.24 1.91
C CYS A 365 9.92 -34.12 0.96
N PRO A 366 9.59 -34.12 -0.35
CA PRO A 366 10.25 -34.97 -1.32
C PRO A 366 11.75 -34.64 -1.30
N ASP A 367 12.59 -35.68 -1.29
CA ASP A 367 14.05 -35.57 -1.20
C ASP A 367 14.59 -34.87 0.06
N GLY A 368 13.76 -34.70 1.09
CA GLY A 368 14.12 -34.08 2.36
C GLY A 368 14.30 -32.56 2.30
N VAL A 369 13.88 -31.92 1.20
CA VAL A 369 13.88 -30.45 1.06
C VAL A 369 12.53 -29.98 0.50
N LEU A 370 11.91 -29.03 1.18
CA LEU A 370 10.67 -28.38 0.79
C LEU A 370 10.94 -26.90 0.49
N ASP A 371 10.78 -26.51 -0.76
CA ASP A 371 10.94 -25.13 -1.21
C ASP A 371 9.60 -24.39 -1.20
N LEU A 372 9.53 -23.31 -0.43
CA LEU A 372 8.34 -22.49 -0.29
C LEU A 372 8.54 -21.14 -0.96
N THR A 373 7.56 -20.74 -1.79
CA THR A 373 7.49 -19.42 -2.44
C THR A 373 6.05 -18.92 -2.41
N GLY A 374 5.85 -17.62 -2.23
CA GLY A 374 4.51 -17.01 -2.29
C GLY A 374 3.64 -17.34 -1.10
N MET A 375 2.32 -17.24 -1.29
CA MET A 375 1.35 -17.49 -0.24
C MET A 375 0.85 -18.94 -0.32
N LEU A 376 0.88 -19.65 0.80
CA LEU A 376 0.49 -21.05 0.91
C LEU A 376 -0.53 -21.23 2.02
N TYR A 377 -1.42 -22.21 1.90
CA TYR A 377 -2.49 -22.44 2.87
C TYR A 377 -2.42 -23.81 3.52
N VAL A 378 -2.67 -23.87 4.81
CA VAL A 378 -2.87 -25.11 5.56
C VAL A 378 -4.38 -25.38 5.66
N VAL A 379 -4.88 -26.28 4.81
CA VAL A 379 -6.33 -26.53 4.62
C VAL A 379 -6.92 -27.55 5.58
N ASP A 380 -6.17 -28.59 5.89
CA ASP A 380 -6.66 -29.77 6.61
C ASP A 380 -6.54 -29.63 8.12
N TRP A 381 -7.46 -30.26 8.85
CA TRP A 381 -7.56 -30.28 10.31
C TRP A 381 -6.22 -30.47 11.03
N ILE A 382 -5.33 -31.28 10.44
CA ILE A 382 -3.92 -31.39 10.78
C ILE A 382 -3.17 -31.77 9.50
N SER A 383 -2.22 -30.94 9.07
CA SER A 383 -1.28 -31.30 8.01
C SER A 383 -0.05 -31.97 8.61
N PHE A 384 0.40 -33.08 8.02
CA PHE A 384 1.53 -33.87 8.53
C PHE A 384 2.69 -33.85 7.57
N PHE A 385 3.88 -33.51 8.06
CA PHE A 385 5.13 -33.86 7.38
C PHE A 385 5.71 -35.14 8.00
N HIS A 386 5.83 -36.19 7.20
CA HIS A 386 6.47 -37.43 7.61
C HIS A 386 7.99 -37.35 7.40
N GLY A 387 8.75 -37.63 8.47
CA GLY A 387 10.21 -37.67 8.43
C GLY A 387 10.89 -36.31 8.58
N ASN A 388 12.21 -36.30 8.37
CA ASN A 388 13.02 -35.10 8.51
C ASN A 388 12.89 -34.22 7.25
N CYS A 389 12.80 -32.90 7.44
CA CYS A 389 12.59 -31.96 6.34
C CYS A 389 13.42 -30.69 6.48
N LYS A 390 13.99 -30.22 5.37
CA LYS A 390 14.55 -28.86 5.28
C LYS A 390 13.55 -27.96 4.59
N ILE A 391 12.98 -26.99 5.28
CA ILE A 391 12.01 -26.06 4.71
C ILE A 391 12.74 -24.76 4.35
N ARG A 392 12.83 -24.45 3.06
CA ARG A 392 13.52 -23.27 2.55
C ARG A 392 12.52 -22.28 1.93
N GLY A 393 12.44 -21.08 2.49
CA GLY A 393 11.60 -20.02 1.96
C GLY A 393 12.36 -18.95 1.21
N THR A 394 11.80 -18.46 0.11
CA THR A 394 12.31 -17.25 -0.58
C THR A 394 11.30 -16.10 -0.46
N GLY A 395 10.89 -15.79 0.77
CA GLY A 395 9.83 -14.83 1.06
C GLY A 395 8.44 -15.46 1.01
N ALA A 396 8.32 -16.69 1.51
CA ALA A 396 7.04 -17.39 1.56
C ALA A 396 6.19 -16.92 2.74
N THR A 397 4.87 -16.84 2.54
CA THR A 397 3.87 -16.60 3.58
C THR A 397 2.98 -17.83 3.71
N VAL A 398 3.03 -18.53 4.84
CA VAL A 398 2.18 -19.69 5.12
C VAL A 398 1.04 -19.26 6.03
N LEU A 399 -0.18 -19.32 5.51
CA LEU A 399 -1.40 -19.02 6.23
C LEU A 399 -1.88 -20.27 6.97
N ILE A 400 -1.94 -20.19 8.29
CA ILE A 400 -2.28 -21.30 9.18
C ILE A 400 -3.67 -21.05 9.74
N LYS A 401 -4.65 -21.79 9.22
CA LYS A 401 -5.99 -21.87 9.83
C LYS A 401 -6.09 -23.02 10.83
N GLU A 402 -5.40 -24.11 10.53
CA GLU A 402 -5.35 -25.33 11.34
C GLU A 402 -3.89 -25.70 11.67
N PRO A 403 -3.62 -26.38 12.79
CA PRO A 403 -2.26 -26.69 13.22
C PRO A 403 -1.45 -27.50 12.19
N LEU A 404 -0.20 -27.09 11.95
CA LEU A 404 0.76 -27.83 11.14
C LEU A 404 1.60 -28.73 12.04
N VAL A 405 1.59 -30.04 11.81
CA VAL A 405 2.36 -31.02 12.59
C VAL A 405 3.49 -31.61 11.74
N VAL A 406 4.71 -31.60 12.27
CA VAL A 406 5.87 -32.25 11.67
C VAL A 406 6.31 -33.39 12.56
N GLU A 407 6.25 -34.62 12.04
CA GLU A 407 6.58 -35.82 12.82
C GLU A 407 8.09 -36.04 12.99
N GLY A 408 8.93 -35.43 12.15
CA GLY A 408 10.38 -35.53 12.23
C GLY A 408 11.06 -34.23 12.65
N ALA A 409 12.36 -34.17 12.40
CA ALA A 409 13.15 -32.96 12.60
C ALA A 409 12.99 -31.97 11.42
N VAL A 410 13.00 -30.67 11.72
CA VAL A 410 12.88 -29.60 10.72
C VAL A 410 14.07 -28.67 10.77
N GLU A 411 14.58 -28.29 9.60
CA GLU A 411 15.55 -27.20 9.43
C GLU A 411 14.92 -26.08 8.60
N PHE A 412 14.73 -24.91 9.20
CA PHE A 412 14.20 -23.73 8.50
C PHE A 412 15.33 -22.88 7.92
N LEU A 413 15.21 -22.56 6.62
CA LEU A 413 16.17 -21.81 5.82
C LEU A 413 15.48 -20.66 5.07
N GLY A 414 16.20 -19.57 4.82
CA GLY A 414 15.68 -18.43 4.06
C GLY A 414 14.59 -17.64 4.80
N ILE A 415 13.69 -17.00 4.05
CA ILE A 415 12.68 -16.07 4.60
C ILE A 415 11.29 -16.73 4.55
N ILE A 416 10.68 -16.95 5.70
CA ILE A 416 9.34 -17.55 5.83
C ILE A 416 8.53 -16.78 6.89
N THR A 417 7.28 -16.48 6.58
CA THR A 417 6.32 -15.89 7.51
C THR A 417 5.14 -16.84 7.71
N PHE A 418 4.87 -17.25 8.94
CA PHE A 418 3.69 -18.01 9.32
C PHE A 418 2.68 -17.07 9.98
N ILE A 419 1.44 -17.07 9.49
CA ILE A 419 0.37 -16.19 10.00
C ILE A 419 -0.77 -17.07 10.50
N GLY A 420 -1.08 -17.00 11.79
CA GLY A 420 -2.30 -17.59 12.34
C GLY A 420 -3.53 -16.80 11.90
N LEU A 421 -4.48 -17.46 11.25
CA LEU A 421 -5.73 -16.83 10.78
C LEU A 421 -6.84 -16.87 11.81
N SER A 422 -6.79 -17.85 12.71
CA SER A 422 -7.77 -18.04 13.78
C SER A 422 -7.10 -18.68 14.99
N PRO A 423 -7.71 -18.54 16.18
CA PRO A 423 -7.28 -19.33 17.32
C PRO A 423 -7.44 -20.83 17.08
N MET A 424 -6.51 -21.62 17.59
CA MET A 424 -6.38 -23.06 17.36
C MET A 424 -6.34 -23.85 18.68
N GLU A 425 -6.57 -25.16 18.60
CA GLU A 425 -6.43 -26.08 19.75
C GLU A 425 -4.97 -26.53 19.98
N GLN A 426 -4.03 -26.08 19.15
CA GLN A 426 -2.59 -26.37 19.30
C GLN A 426 -1.76 -25.15 18.88
N ALA A 427 -0.44 -25.25 19.01
CA ALA A 427 0.47 -24.28 18.41
C ALA A 427 0.26 -24.23 16.88
N CYS A 428 0.49 -23.06 16.27
CA CYS A 428 0.50 -22.90 14.81
C CYS A 428 1.32 -24.00 14.13
N VAL A 429 2.52 -24.26 14.65
CA VAL A 429 3.39 -25.35 14.19
C VAL A 429 3.81 -26.20 15.39
N THR A 430 3.63 -27.52 15.27
CA THR A 430 4.11 -28.51 16.23
C THR A 430 5.15 -29.40 15.56
N VAL A 431 6.33 -29.51 16.14
CA VAL A 431 7.43 -30.35 15.64
C VAL A 431 7.76 -31.42 16.69
N GLN A 432 7.58 -32.68 16.32
CA GLN A 432 7.85 -33.83 17.18
C GLN A 432 9.35 -34.09 17.32
N GLY A 433 10.16 -33.78 16.29
CA GLY A 433 11.61 -33.88 16.34
C GLY A 433 12.29 -32.57 16.77
N ASN A 434 13.56 -32.44 16.37
CA ASN A 434 14.34 -31.21 16.60
C ASN A 434 14.02 -30.13 15.57
N VAL A 435 14.02 -28.88 15.99
CA VAL A 435 13.97 -27.71 15.10
C VAL A 435 15.35 -27.09 15.01
N THR A 436 15.80 -26.78 13.80
CA THR A 436 17.01 -25.98 13.54
C THR A 436 16.62 -24.71 12.78
N ILE A 437 17.07 -23.55 13.27
CA ILE A 437 16.93 -22.26 12.58
C ILE A 437 18.29 -21.85 12.03
N GLY A 438 18.34 -21.67 10.71
CA GLY A 438 19.56 -21.34 9.97
C GLY A 438 20.44 -22.56 9.68
N GLY A 439 21.54 -22.31 8.98
CA GLY A 439 22.54 -23.31 8.63
C GLY A 439 23.92 -22.70 8.46
N THR A 440 24.89 -23.49 8.00
CA THR A 440 26.27 -23.02 7.80
C THR A 440 26.42 -22.05 6.62
N SER A 441 25.45 -21.99 5.70
CA SER A 441 25.53 -21.20 4.46
C SER A 441 24.45 -20.13 4.32
N ASP A 442 23.29 -20.28 4.96
CA ASP A 442 22.11 -19.45 4.70
C ASP A 442 21.54 -18.88 6.00
N GLU A 443 21.31 -17.57 6.03
CA GLU A 443 20.60 -16.91 7.13
C GLU A 443 19.10 -17.20 7.02
N ALA A 444 18.51 -17.73 8.09
CA ALA A 444 17.07 -17.90 8.19
C ALA A 444 16.45 -16.66 8.83
N ASN A 445 15.37 -16.13 8.26
CA ASN A 445 14.52 -15.11 8.88
C ASN A 445 13.09 -15.63 8.92
N ILE A 446 12.74 -16.19 10.07
CA ILE A 446 11.48 -16.90 10.28
C ILE A 446 10.61 -16.06 11.22
N LEU A 447 9.44 -15.65 10.73
CA LEU A 447 8.46 -14.90 11.48
C LEU A 447 7.23 -15.76 11.74
N PHE A 448 6.79 -15.85 12.99
CA PHE A 448 5.44 -16.31 13.34
C PHE A 448 4.66 -15.14 13.91
N THR A 449 3.43 -14.94 13.42
CA THR A 449 2.59 -13.85 13.89
C THR A 449 1.13 -14.28 14.04
N ASP A 450 0.44 -13.69 15.01
CA ASP A 450 -0.99 -13.90 15.26
C ASP A 450 -1.37 -15.38 15.52
N CYS A 451 -0.45 -16.13 16.13
CA CYS A 451 -0.63 -17.53 16.48
C CYS A 451 -1.20 -17.71 17.89
N HIS A 452 -2.45 -18.17 17.99
CA HIS A 452 -3.18 -18.24 19.26
C HIS A 452 -3.62 -19.66 19.59
N ASN A 453 -2.95 -20.31 20.53
CA ASN A 453 -3.33 -21.60 21.07
C ASN A 453 -4.28 -21.44 22.27
N GLN A 454 -5.54 -21.85 22.09
CA GLN A 454 -6.61 -21.75 23.09
C GLN A 454 -6.82 -23.03 23.90
N ASP A 455 -6.12 -24.12 23.59
CA ASP A 455 -6.25 -25.35 24.33
C ASP A 455 -5.42 -25.30 25.62
N ASN A 456 -6.01 -25.84 26.69
CA ASN A 456 -5.36 -25.97 27.98
C ASN A 456 -4.53 -27.26 28.11
N THR A 457 -4.64 -28.19 27.14
CA THR A 457 -3.87 -29.43 27.14
C THR A 457 -2.55 -29.30 26.39
N SER A 458 -2.52 -28.51 25.31
CA SER A 458 -1.32 -28.19 24.54
C SER A 458 -0.66 -26.87 24.99
N ALA A 459 0.58 -26.63 24.56
CA ALA A 459 1.37 -25.43 24.88
C ALA A 459 2.09 -24.95 23.60
N GLY A 460 2.63 -23.73 23.63
CA GLY A 460 3.15 -23.06 22.45
C GLY A 460 2.03 -22.30 21.74
N GLY A 461 2.17 -20.98 21.60
CA GLY A 461 1.27 -20.21 20.73
C GLY A 461 1.66 -20.39 19.27
N ALA A 462 2.88 -19.99 18.94
CA ALA A 462 3.43 -20.12 17.60
C ALA A 462 4.07 -21.50 17.34
N LEU A 463 4.93 -21.95 18.25
CA LEU A 463 5.74 -23.14 18.01
C LEU A 463 5.78 -24.05 19.24
N HIS A 464 5.44 -25.32 19.03
CA HIS A 464 5.61 -26.38 20.01
C HIS A 464 6.66 -27.37 19.52
N ILE A 465 7.72 -27.59 20.30
CA ILE A 465 8.85 -28.46 19.95
C ILE A 465 8.95 -29.54 21.01
N VAL A 466 8.85 -30.80 20.61
CA VAL A 466 8.86 -31.91 21.57
C VAL A 466 10.29 -32.28 22.00
N GLU A 467 11.24 -32.27 21.07
CA GLU A 467 12.66 -32.47 21.35
C GLU A 467 13.37 -31.13 21.58
N GLY A 468 14.38 -30.77 20.78
CA GLY A 468 15.19 -29.57 20.99
C GLY A 468 15.04 -28.50 19.92
N LEU A 469 15.37 -27.26 20.30
CA LEU A 469 15.52 -26.12 19.39
C LEU A 469 17.00 -25.76 19.28
N THR A 470 17.54 -25.76 18.06
CA THR A 470 18.88 -25.25 17.78
C THR A 470 18.80 -24.00 16.92
N VAL A 471 19.43 -22.92 17.37
CA VAL A 471 19.56 -21.68 16.59
C VAL A 471 21.03 -21.46 16.31
N VAL A 472 21.43 -21.59 15.05
CA VAL A 472 22.84 -21.46 14.63
C VAL A 472 23.11 -20.06 14.12
N SER A 473 22.27 -19.59 13.21
CA SER A 473 22.35 -18.29 12.55
C SER A 473 20.93 -17.79 12.23
N GLY A 474 20.80 -16.52 11.89
CA GLY A 474 19.50 -15.95 11.50
C GLY A 474 18.65 -15.42 12.66
N VAL A 475 17.36 -15.29 12.41
CA VAL A 475 16.35 -14.69 13.28
C VAL A 475 15.13 -15.59 13.31
N LEU A 476 14.68 -15.95 14.51
CA LEU A 476 13.33 -16.45 14.75
C LEU A 476 12.59 -15.37 15.55
N GLU A 477 11.59 -14.78 14.92
CA GLU A 477 10.76 -13.73 15.48
C GLU A 477 9.34 -14.23 15.70
N ILE A 478 8.80 -13.99 16.89
CA ILE A 478 7.45 -14.37 17.27
C ILE A 478 6.71 -13.11 17.73
N GLU A 479 5.63 -12.77 17.05
CA GLU A 479 4.82 -11.61 17.36
C GLU A 479 3.39 -11.97 17.74
N ARG A 480 2.83 -11.25 18.72
CA ARG A 480 1.41 -11.28 19.11
C ARG A 480 0.84 -12.69 19.27
N SER A 481 1.68 -13.65 19.65
CA SER A 481 1.27 -15.04 19.80
C SER A 481 0.83 -15.30 21.23
N SER A 482 -0.12 -16.22 21.42
CA SER A 482 -0.61 -16.54 22.76
C SER A 482 -0.81 -18.03 23.01
N SER A 483 -0.65 -18.47 24.25
CA SER A 483 -1.04 -19.81 24.71
C SER A 483 -1.77 -19.77 26.06
N VAL A 484 -2.80 -20.60 26.22
CA VAL A 484 -3.45 -20.80 27.53
C VAL A 484 -2.50 -21.48 28.52
N LYS A 485 -1.76 -22.52 28.11
CA LYS A 485 -0.95 -23.30 29.06
C LYS A 485 0.46 -22.77 29.27
N GLY A 486 1.18 -22.37 28.24
CA GLY A 486 2.61 -22.06 28.40
C GLY A 486 3.34 -21.83 27.10
N GLY A 487 4.39 -21.02 27.13
CA GLY A 487 5.18 -20.68 25.95
C GLY A 487 4.35 -19.87 24.96
N GLY A 488 3.97 -18.66 25.35
CA GLY A 488 3.09 -17.79 24.56
C GLY A 488 3.57 -17.62 23.13
N GLY A 489 4.89 -17.56 22.92
CA GLY A 489 5.50 -17.78 21.61
C GLY A 489 5.89 -19.24 21.39
N VAL A 490 6.94 -19.69 22.10
CA VAL A 490 7.57 -21.00 21.88
C VAL A 490 7.49 -21.87 23.15
N TYR A 491 7.14 -23.13 22.98
CA TYR A 491 7.22 -24.16 24.01
C TYR A 491 8.14 -25.31 23.58
N ILE A 492 9.11 -25.66 24.43
CA ILE A 492 10.00 -26.82 24.25
C ILE A 492 9.70 -27.84 25.34
N ASP A 493 9.22 -29.03 24.99
CA ASP A 493 8.70 -30.00 25.97
C ASP A 493 9.80 -30.82 26.66
N ASN A 494 10.57 -31.63 25.92
CA ASN A 494 11.55 -32.57 26.50
C ASN A 494 12.98 -32.42 25.96
N GLY A 495 13.36 -31.24 25.48
CA GLY A 495 14.72 -31.01 25.01
C GLY A 495 15.29 -29.63 25.31
N ASN A 496 16.47 -29.41 24.74
CA ASN A 496 17.28 -28.25 25.04
C ASN A 496 17.04 -27.14 24.02
N LEU A 497 17.10 -25.89 24.48
CA LEU A 497 17.37 -24.77 23.59
C LEU A 497 18.89 -24.60 23.50
N ARG A 498 19.45 -24.83 22.32
CA ARG A 498 20.86 -24.56 22.02
C ARG A 498 20.97 -23.41 21.02
N GLN A 499 21.39 -22.25 21.50
CA GLN A 499 21.67 -21.09 20.65
C GLN A 499 23.19 -20.93 20.51
N VAL A 500 23.72 -20.96 19.29
CA VAL A 500 25.16 -20.80 18.99
C VAL A 500 25.37 -19.60 18.04
N GLY A 501 24.54 -18.56 18.22
CA GLY A 501 24.45 -17.38 17.36
C GLY A 501 22.99 -16.93 17.16
N GLY A 502 22.77 -16.08 16.16
CA GLY A 502 21.42 -15.64 15.75
C GLY A 502 20.63 -14.90 16.84
N ARG A 503 19.34 -14.67 16.56
CA ARG A 503 18.43 -13.92 17.43
C ARG A 503 17.10 -14.63 17.62
N LEU A 504 16.63 -14.69 18.86
CA LEU A 504 15.26 -15.06 19.22
C LEU A 504 14.54 -13.80 19.69
N LEU A 505 13.52 -13.37 18.96
CA LEU A 505 12.79 -12.14 19.23
C LEU A 505 11.34 -12.48 19.57
N PHE A 506 10.85 -12.02 20.72
CA PHE A 506 9.48 -12.20 21.16
C PHE A 506 8.84 -10.85 21.39
N ASN A 507 7.75 -10.53 20.70
CA ASN A 507 7.10 -9.24 20.78
C ASN A 507 5.61 -9.41 21.06
N ALA A 508 5.15 -8.85 22.18
CA ALA A 508 3.76 -8.91 22.63
C ALA A 508 3.20 -10.35 22.76
N SER A 509 4.07 -11.33 23.02
CA SER A 509 3.65 -12.73 23.23
C SER A 509 3.15 -12.97 24.66
N THR A 510 2.07 -13.74 24.80
CA THR A 510 1.36 -13.88 26.09
C THR A 510 1.06 -15.33 26.45
N SER A 511 1.15 -15.69 27.73
CA SER A 511 0.78 -17.02 28.22
C SER A 511 0.01 -16.94 29.53
N GLU A 512 -1.06 -17.73 29.74
CA GLU A 512 -1.79 -17.65 31.03
C GLU A 512 -1.03 -18.31 32.20
N ASP A 513 -0.09 -19.24 31.95
CA ASP A 513 0.74 -19.84 33.02
C ASP A 513 2.24 -19.49 32.94
N ASN A 514 3.05 -20.16 32.09
CA ASN A 514 4.51 -19.98 32.14
C ASN A 514 5.10 -19.51 30.80
N GLY A 515 6.03 -18.56 30.83
CA GLY A 515 6.82 -18.16 29.67
C GLY A 515 6.01 -17.40 28.63
N GLY A 516 5.90 -16.08 28.76
CA GLY A 516 5.13 -15.28 27.79
C GLY A 516 5.75 -15.29 26.39
N GLY A 517 7.08 -15.22 26.31
CA GLY A 517 7.83 -15.47 25.07
C GLY A 517 8.17 -16.95 24.90
N LEU A 518 8.98 -17.50 25.81
CA LEU A 518 9.56 -18.84 25.71
C LEU A 518 9.38 -19.63 27.01
N LEU A 519 9.00 -20.91 26.87
CA LEU A 519 8.97 -21.89 27.96
C LEU A 519 9.78 -23.14 27.59
N ILE A 520 10.69 -23.54 28.48
CA ILE A 520 11.36 -24.85 28.41
C ILE A 520 10.79 -25.73 29.53
N GLY A 521 10.06 -26.77 29.15
CA GLY A 521 9.30 -27.67 30.02
C GLY A 521 10.13 -28.73 30.72
N LYS A 522 11.10 -29.34 30.02
CA LYS A 522 12.16 -30.19 30.58
C LYS A 522 13.38 -30.08 29.68
N GLY A 523 14.50 -29.59 30.21
CA GLY A 523 15.72 -29.42 29.44
C GLY A 523 16.53 -28.23 29.89
N SER A 524 17.52 -27.84 29.11
CA SER A 524 18.45 -26.77 29.45
C SER A 524 18.50 -25.70 28.37
N LEU A 525 18.82 -24.48 28.80
CA LEU A 525 19.16 -23.39 27.90
C LEU A 525 20.69 -23.32 27.79
N VAL A 526 21.23 -23.55 26.61
CA VAL A 526 22.66 -23.37 26.31
C VAL A 526 22.78 -22.29 25.26
N GLN A 527 23.32 -21.13 25.66
CA GLN A 527 23.47 -19.97 24.79
C GLN A 527 24.96 -19.63 24.62
N ALA A 528 25.42 -19.56 23.38
CA ALA A 528 26.74 -19.12 22.97
C ALA A 528 26.59 -18.05 21.88
N ASP A 529 27.09 -16.83 22.13
CA ASP A 529 27.16 -15.72 21.16
C ASP A 529 25.82 -15.28 20.49
N GLY A 530 24.66 -15.62 21.07
CA GLY A 530 23.33 -15.26 20.56
C GLY A 530 22.55 -14.29 21.45
N GLN A 531 21.43 -13.76 20.94
CA GLN A 531 20.53 -12.87 21.68
C GLN A 531 19.12 -13.48 21.81
N ILE A 532 18.54 -13.37 23.00
CA ILE A 532 17.11 -13.57 23.25
C ILE A 532 16.57 -12.21 23.69
N SER A 533 15.57 -11.68 22.99
CA SER A 533 14.93 -10.41 23.35
C SER A 533 13.42 -10.58 23.44
N CYS A 534 12.84 -10.08 24.52
CA CYS A 534 11.41 -10.07 24.75
C CYS A 534 10.95 -8.62 24.96
N HIS A 535 9.93 -8.21 24.22
CA HIS A 535 9.31 -6.89 24.35
C HIS A 535 7.81 -7.06 24.63
N LYS A 536 7.31 -6.46 25.72
CA LYS A 536 5.89 -6.50 26.13
C LYS A 536 5.30 -7.91 26.28
N CYS A 537 6.12 -8.91 26.59
CA CYS A 537 5.62 -10.26 26.82
C CYS A 537 5.01 -10.41 28.22
N SER A 538 3.98 -11.24 28.37
CA SER A 538 3.32 -11.43 29.67
C SER A 538 3.02 -12.88 29.99
N ALA A 539 3.19 -13.26 31.26
CA ALA A 539 2.71 -14.54 31.75
C ALA A 539 2.40 -14.53 33.25
N LYS A 540 1.87 -15.62 33.81
CA LYS A 540 1.80 -15.75 35.27
C LYS A 540 3.17 -15.99 35.88
N ARG A 541 4.05 -16.77 35.24
CA ARG A 541 5.44 -17.00 35.66
C ARG A 541 6.39 -16.81 34.48
N GLY A 542 7.32 -15.87 34.59
CA GLY A 542 8.31 -15.57 33.54
C GLY A 542 7.67 -14.92 32.31
N GLY A 543 7.47 -13.59 32.37
CA GLY A 543 6.87 -12.84 31.25
C GLY A 543 7.67 -12.97 29.95
N CYS A 544 9.00 -13.05 30.00
CA CYS A 544 9.83 -13.35 28.85
C CYS A 544 10.12 -14.85 28.74
N LEU A 545 10.88 -15.38 29.69
CA LEU A 545 11.38 -16.75 29.70
C LEU A 545 11.04 -17.45 31.01
N ALA A 546 10.60 -18.71 30.91
CA ALA A 546 10.44 -19.62 32.03
C ALA A 546 11.15 -20.96 31.77
N LEU A 547 11.85 -21.45 32.80
CA LEU A 547 12.44 -22.79 32.83
C LEU A 547 11.70 -23.61 33.90
N ASN A 548 10.95 -24.63 33.48
CA ASN A 548 10.26 -25.55 34.38
C ASN A 548 11.04 -26.86 34.48
N GLY A 549 11.38 -27.30 35.69
CA GLY A 549 12.13 -28.54 35.91
C GLY A 549 13.29 -28.36 36.88
N ALA A 550 13.52 -29.35 37.74
CA ALA A 550 14.58 -29.31 38.76
C ALA A 550 16.00 -29.45 38.16
N ASP A 551 16.09 -30.05 36.96
CA ASP A 551 17.35 -30.32 36.28
C ASP A 551 17.69 -29.28 35.21
N ASN A 552 16.89 -28.22 35.09
CA ASN A 552 17.12 -27.16 34.12
C ASN A 552 18.25 -26.26 34.59
N TYR A 553 19.26 -26.07 33.76
CA TYR A 553 20.28 -25.04 33.93
C TYR A 553 20.31 -24.11 32.71
N SER A 554 20.75 -22.89 32.94
CA SER A 554 21.17 -21.98 31.89
C SER A 554 22.70 -22.03 31.83
N LEU A 555 23.28 -22.08 30.64
CA LEU A 555 24.71 -21.88 30.43
C LEU A 555 24.88 -20.84 29.33
N GLN A 556 25.37 -19.67 29.70
CA GLN A 556 25.52 -18.54 28.80
C GLN A 556 27.00 -18.18 28.62
N THR A 557 27.49 -18.26 27.39
CA THR A 557 28.83 -17.84 26.99
C THR A 557 28.70 -16.72 25.95
N ASN A 558 28.95 -15.47 26.34
CA ASN A 558 28.77 -14.28 25.47
C ASN A 558 27.37 -14.08 24.87
N GLY A 559 26.34 -14.80 25.35
CA GLY A 559 24.96 -14.56 24.95
C GLY A 559 24.38 -13.31 25.63
N SER A 560 23.18 -12.89 25.25
CA SER A 560 22.37 -11.93 26.00
C SER A 560 20.90 -12.35 26.07
N ILE A 561 20.25 -12.01 27.19
CA ILE A 561 18.80 -12.13 27.37
C ILE A 561 18.30 -10.76 27.81
N GLU A 562 17.44 -10.16 27.01
CA GLU A 562 16.85 -8.85 27.24
C GLU A 562 15.35 -8.97 27.40
N ALA A 563 14.80 -8.37 28.46
CA ALA A 563 13.37 -8.33 28.71
C ALA A 563 12.94 -6.89 28.96
N GLU A 564 12.21 -6.31 28.02
CA GLU A 564 11.68 -4.96 28.07
C GLU A 564 10.16 -5.00 28.25
N SER A 565 9.65 -4.25 29.24
CA SER A 565 8.21 -4.13 29.51
C SER A 565 7.47 -5.46 29.69
N CYS A 566 8.18 -6.51 30.10
CA CYS A 566 7.59 -7.82 30.33
C CYS A 566 6.93 -7.91 31.71
N THR A 567 5.85 -8.68 31.85
CA THR A 567 5.08 -8.78 33.10
C THR A 567 4.89 -10.22 33.58
N ALA A 568 5.02 -10.46 34.89
CA ALA A 568 4.75 -11.74 35.55
C ALA A 568 3.81 -11.54 36.74
N ALA A 569 2.68 -12.25 36.77
CA ALA A 569 1.65 -12.07 37.80
C ALA A 569 1.96 -12.77 39.13
N ALA A 570 2.74 -13.85 39.13
CA ALA A 570 3.15 -14.60 40.32
C ALA A 570 4.67 -14.57 40.49
N GLY A 571 5.14 -14.47 41.74
CA GLY A 571 6.56 -14.53 42.07
C GLY A 571 7.22 -15.78 41.47
N ALA A 572 8.41 -15.59 40.89
CA ALA A 572 9.19 -16.61 40.20
C ALA A 572 9.52 -17.82 41.10
N GLY A 573 8.74 -18.90 41.01
CA GLY A 573 8.96 -20.15 41.75
C GLY A 573 9.97 -21.12 41.09
N SER A 574 10.64 -20.67 40.04
CA SER A 574 11.67 -21.32 39.22
C SER A 574 12.41 -20.20 38.47
N GLN A 575 13.58 -20.45 37.86
CA GLN A 575 14.35 -19.39 37.15
C GLN A 575 13.47 -18.72 36.09
N SER A 576 12.87 -17.57 36.45
CA SER A 576 11.90 -16.85 35.63
C SER A 576 12.47 -15.47 35.38
N PHE A 577 12.67 -15.13 34.12
CA PHE A 577 13.20 -13.84 33.72
C PHE A 577 12.02 -12.95 33.36
N CYS A 578 11.70 -12.01 34.26
CA CYS A 578 10.64 -11.05 34.00
C CYS A 578 11.09 -9.60 33.96
N SER A 579 12.26 -9.29 34.52
CA SER A 579 12.95 -8.03 34.34
C SER A 579 14.25 -8.12 35.16
N CYS A 580 15.38 -8.26 34.49
CA CYS A 580 16.71 -7.89 34.96
C CYS A 580 17.62 -7.83 33.73
N ARG A 581 18.22 -6.67 33.46
CA ARG A 581 19.37 -6.56 32.57
C ARG A 581 20.53 -7.26 33.27
N THR A 582 20.76 -8.54 33.00
CA THR A 582 21.83 -9.32 33.63
C THR A 582 23.04 -9.37 32.71
N ASP A 583 23.98 -8.46 32.94
CA ASP A 583 25.35 -8.55 32.40
C ASP A 583 26.18 -9.56 33.23
N SER A 584 25.73 -10.81 33.42
CA SER A 584 26.56 -11.86 34.02
C SER A 584 25.92 -13.25 34.03
N VAL A 585 26.78 -14.25 33.83
CA VAL A 585 26.59 -15.71 33.86
C VAL A 585 25.86 -16.17 35.14
N VAL A 586 24.78 -16.93 34.98
CA VAL A 586 24.14 -17.78 36.02
C VAL A 586 24.36 -19.23 35.66
#